data_AF-A0A5M6ZAW0-F1
#
_entry.id   AF-A0A5M6ZAW0-F1
#
_cell.length_a   1.000
_cell.length_b   1.000
_cell.length_c   1.000
_cell.angle_alpha   90.00
_cell.angle_beta   90.00
_cell.angle_gamma   90.00
#
_symmetry.space_group_name_H-M   'P 1'
#
loop_
_entity.id
_entity.type
_entity.pdbx_description
1 polymer ?
#
loop_
_entity_poly.entity_id
_entity_poly.type
_entity_poly.pdbx_seq_one_letter_code
_entity_poly.pdbx_strand_id
1 'polypeptide(L)'
;MELWGIEIDWAVFGEPGVYRNWMLICIALGVLALTWIAVLLTRGGFGDLDEIIRSPYATPAERLGARAQGLPRSLLLILAALIGALSVSVPIFFQGVLVIFLWNQIFG
;
A
#
# COMPACT_ATOMS: atom_id res chain seq x y z
N MET A 1 -11.11 -29.44 16.65
CA MET A 1 -9.86 -30.08 16.18
C MET A 1 -8.82 -29.73 17.23
N GLU A 2 -8.27 -30.71 17.93
CA GLU A 2 -7.26 -30.46 18.98
C GLU A 2 -5.88 -30.32 18.35
N LEU A 3 -5.20 -29.23 18.68
CA LEU A 3 -3.80 -29.00 18.34
C LEU A 3 -3.08 -28.74 19.67
N TRP A 4 -2.17 -29.63 20.06
CA TRP A 4 -1.39 -29.49 21.29
C TRP A 4 -2.20 -29.44 22.60
N GLY A 5 -3.38 -30.08 22.64
CA GLY A 5 -4.25 -30.09 23.82
C GLY A 5 -5.08 -28.80 24.01
N ILE A 6 -5.05 -27.89 23.03
CA ILE A 6 -5.93 -26.73 22.95
C ILE A 6 -7.04 -27.05 21.94
N GLU A 7 -8.29 -26.90 22.36
CA GLU A 7 -9.44 -27.02 21.48
C GLU A 7 -9.54 -25.75 20.62
N ILE A 8 -9.32 -25.88 19.31
CA ILE A 8 -9.38 -24.73 18.42
C ILE A 8 -10.84 -24.30 18.23
N ASP A 9 -11.17 -23.13 18.75
CA ASP A 9 -12.44 -22.46 18.47
C ASP A 9 -12.34 -21.56 17.24
N TRP A 10 -12.97 -21.98 16.15
CA TRP A 10 -13.05 -21.21 14.90
C TRP A 10 -14.13 -20.11 14.95
N ALA A 11 -15.04 -20.14 15.94
CA ALA A 11 -16.08 -19.12 16.12
C ALA A 11 -15.49 -17.74 16.50
N VAL A 12 -14.23 -17.70 16.96
CA VAL A 12 -13.45 -16.48 17.20
C VAL A 12 -13.42 -15.55 15.97
N PHE A 13 -13.34 -16.09 14.75
CA PHE A 13 -13.39 -15.28 13.52
C PHE A 13 -14.76 -14.59 13.28
N GLY A 14 -15.79 -15.02 14.01
CA GLY A 14 -17.13 -14.44 13.98
C GLY A 14 -17.30 -13.23 14.89
N GLU A 15 -16.35 -12.92 15.79
CA GLU A 15 -16.47 -11.77 16.69
C GLU A 15 -16.25 -10.44 15.95
N PRO A 16 -17.29 -9.60 15.81
CA PRO A 16 -17.25 -8.45 14.90
C PRO A 16 -16.39 -7.29 15.40
N GLY A 17 -15.96 -7.27 16.67
CA GLY A 17 -15.28 -6.13 17.28
C GLY A 17 -13.78 -6.06 16.97
N VAL A 18 -13.04 -7.13 17.28
CA VAL A 18 -11.56 -7.13 17.23
C VAL A 18 -11.05 -7.14 15.79
N TYR A 19 -11.62 -7.99 14.94
CA TYR A 19 -11.22 -8.11 13.54
C TYR A 19 -11.56 -6.86 12.71
N ARG A 20 -12.66 -6.18 13.04
CA ARG A 20 -13.04 -4.91 12.40
C ARG A 20 -12.02 -3.82 12.70
N ASN A 21 -11.61 -3.67 13.97
CA ASN A 21 -10.60 -2.68 14.34
C ASN A 21 -9.25 -2.99 13.69
N TRP A 22 -8.85 -4.25 13.65
CA TRP A 22 -7.63 -4.69 12.96
C TRP A 22 -7.67 -4.37 11.46
N MET A 23 -8.79 -4.64 10.80
CA MET A 23 -8.99 -4.31 9.39
C MET A 23 -8.87 -2.80 9.14
N LEU A 24 -9.46 -1.96 10.00
CA LEU A 24 -9.34 -0.49 9.89
C LEU A 24 -7.90 -0.01 10.07
N ILE A 25 -7.14 -0.59 11.00
CA ILE A 25 -5.70 -0.30 11.18
C ILE A 25 -4.93 -0.64 9.91
N CYS A 26 -5.18 -1.81 9.31
CA CYS A 26 -4.51 -2.23 8.09
C CYS A 26 -4.86 -1.34 6.89
N ILE A 27 -6.12 -0.90 6.77
CA ILE A 27 -6.53 0.07 5.75
C ILE A 27 -5.80 1.39 5.94
N ALA A 28 -5.74 1.90 7.18
CA ALA A 28 -5.04 3.14 7.49
C ALA A 28 -3.53 3.05 7.18
N LEU A 29 -2.89 1.94 7.55
CA LEU A 29 -1.49 1.66 7.21
C LEU A 29 -1.27 1.57 5.70
N GLY A 30 -2.18 0.92 4.97
CA GLY A 30 -2.11 0.85 3.51
C GLY A 30 -2.24 2.20 2.83
N VAL A 31 -3.16 3.05 3.29
CA VAL A 31 -3.30 4.43 2.79
C VAL A 31 -2.07 5.27 3.10
N LEU A 32 -1.49 5.14 4.30
CA LEU A 32 -0.25 5.81 4.67
C LEU A 32 0.92 5.36 3.80
N ALA A 33 1.08 4.04 3.60
CA ALA A 33 2.11 3.47 2.75
C ALA A 33 1.96 3.94 1.29
N LEU A 34 0.74 3.93 0.76
CA LEU A 34 0.45 4.40 -0.59
C LEU A 34 0.80 5.88 -0.75
N THR A 35 0.40 6.71 0.22
CA THR A 35 0.70 8.15 0.23
C THR A 35 2.21 8.38 0.31
N TRP A 36 2.90 7.66 1.18
CA TRP A 36 4.36 7.74 1.33
C TRP A 36 5.09 7.38 0.04
N ILE A 37 4.74 6.24 -0.57
CA ILE A 37 5.36 5.79 -1.82
C ILE A 37 5.04 6.78 -2.95
N ALA A 38 3.81 7.29 -3.04
CA ALA A 38 3.45 8.31 -4.01
C ALA A 38 4.28 9.59 -3.84
N VAL A 39 4.55 10.03 -2.60
CA VAL A 39 5.42 11.20 -2.32
C VAL A 39 6.86 10.93 -2.75
N LEU A 40 7.42 9.75 -2.47
CA LEU A 40 8.77 9.39 -2.91
C LEU A 40 8.87 9.36 -4.44
N LEU A 41 7.90 8.75 -5.10
CA LEU A 41 7.83 8.59 -6.54
C LEU A 41 7.60 9.91 -7.27
N THR A 42 6.81 10.83 -6.71
CA THR A 42 6.59 12.16 -7.31
C THR A 42 7.78 13.10 -7.13
N ARG A 43 8.52 12.99 -6.02
CA ARG A 43 9.75 13.78 -5.79
C ARG A 43 10.86 13.46 -6.78
N GLY A 44 11.06 12.19 -7.15
CA GLY A 44 12.11 11.78 -8.09
C GLY A 44 11.63 11.52 -9.52
N GLY A 45 10.33 11.29 -9.72
CA GLY A 45 9.81 10.72 -10.96
C GLY A 45 9.60 11.70 -12.11
N PHE A 46 9.61 13.02 -11.86
CA PHE A 46 9.28 14.02 -12.89
C PHE A 46 10.39 15.04 -13.16
N GLY A 47 11.54 14.96 -12.48
CA GLY A 47 12.63 15.93 -12.62
C GLY A 47 13.05 16.13 -14.08
N ASP A 48 13.29 15.04 -14.80
CA ASP A 48 13.73 15.07 -16.21
C ASP A 48 12.70 15.74 -17.14
N LEU A 49 11.41 15.48 -16.91
CA LEU A 49 10.33 16.04 -17.73
C LEU A 49 10.14 17.52 -17.44
N ASP A 50 10.21 17.92 -16.17
CA ASP A 50 10.12 19.32 -15.76
C ASP A 50 11.31 20.14 -16.29
N GLU A 51 12.50 19.53 -16.35
CA GLU A 51 13.69 20.13 -16.95
C GLU A 51 13.50 20.40 -18.46
N ILE A 52 12.99 19.42 -19.22
CA ILE A 52 12.70 19.60 -20.65
C ILE A 52 11.61 20.66 -20.88
N ILE A 53 10.55 20.66 -20.04
CA ILE A 53 9.45 21.61 -20.17
C ILE A 53 9.90 23.06 -19.91
N ARG A 54 10.82 23.27 -18.95
CA ARG A 54 11.32 24.59 -18.56
C ARG A 54 12.58 25.02 -19.30
N SER A 55 13.25 24.10 -19.99
CA SER A 55 14.50 24.38 -20.70
C SER A 55 14.30 25.44 -21.79
N PRO A 56 15.08 26.54 -21.78
CA PRO A 56 15.07 27.55 -22.84
C PRO A 56 15.44 27.01 -24.22
N TYR A 57 16.17 25.90 -24.26
CA TYR A 57 16.75 25.32 -25.47
C TYR A 57 15.87 24.22 -26.10
N ALA A 58 14.82 23.77 -25.41
CA ALA A 58 13.93 22.73 -25.91
C ALA A 58 12.98 23.27 -26.99
N THR A 59 12.85 22.50 -28.07
CA THR A 59 11.93 22.82 -29.17
C THR A 59 10.46 22.66 -28.71
N PRO A 60 9.51 23.34 -29.36
CA PRO A 60 8.09 23.22 -29.04
C PRO A 60 7.58 21.76 -29.10
N ALA A 61 8.08 20.96 -30.04
CA ALA A 61 7.72 19.56 -30.20
C ALA A 61 8.21 18.69 -29.04
N GLU A 62 9.44 18.92 -28.56
CA GLU A 62 10.00 18.21 -27.39
C GLU A 62 9.23 18.54 -26.11
N ARG A 63 8.85 19.81 -25.91
CA ARG A 63 8.03 20.21 -24.75
C ARG A 63 6.64 19.56 -24.79
N LEU A 64 6.04 19.41 -25.98
CA LEU A 64 4.73 18.78 -26.15
C LEU A 64 4.82 17.26 -25.91
N GLY A 65 5.88 16.62 -26.40
CA GLY A 65 6.21 15.23 -26.10
C GLY A 65 6.41 14.97 -24.60
N ALA A 66 7.18 15.82 -23.92
CA ALA A 66 7.41 15.72 -22.47
C ALA A 66 6.12 15.86 -21.65
N ARG A 67 5.23 16.79 -22.04
CA ARG A 67 3.91 16.92 -21.41
C ARG A 67 3.02 15.70 -21.66
N ALA A 68 3.02 15.17 -22.88
CA ALA A 68 2.27 13.96 -23.21
C ALA A 68 2.76 12.73 -22.43
N GLN A 69 4.06 12.67 -22.11
CA GLN A 69 4.65 11.60 -21.29
C GLN A 69 4.36 11.74 -19.79
N GLY A 70 3.91 12.90 -19.32
CA GLY A 70 3.57 13.10 -17.91
C GLY A 70 2.42 12.22 -17.42
N LEU A 71 1.37 12.06 -18.23
CA LEU A 71 0.19 11.24 -17.92
C LEU A 71 0.49 9.73 -17.82
N PRO A 72 1.13 9.06 -18.81
CA PRO A 72 1.46 7.65 -18.68
C PRO A 72 2.44 7.38 -17.54
N ARG A 73 3.39 8.29 -17.29
CA ARG A 73 4.34 8.14 -16.18
C ARG A 73 3.66 8.28 -14.83
N SER A 74 2.70 9.20 -14.66
CA SER A 74 1.94 9.31 -13.40
C SER A 74 1.10 8.06 -13.12
N LEU A 75 0.47 7.48 -14.14
CA LEU A 75 -0.26 6.21 -14.01
C LEU A 75 0.65 5.05 -13.57
N LEU A 76 1.84 4.94 -14.15
CA LEU A 76 2.83 3.92 -13.74
C LEU A 76 3.29 4.12 -12.30
N LEU A 77 3.49 5.36 -11.86
CA LEU A 77 3.88 5.65 -10.47
C LEU A 77 2.73 5.34 -9.49
N ILE A 78 1.48 5.61 -9.86
CA ILE A 78 0.31 5.23 -9.06
C ILE A 78 0.23 3.70 -8.94
N LEU A 79 0.41 2.97 -10.03
CA LEU A 79 0.43 1.50 -10.03
C LEU A 79 1.57 0.96 -9.16
N ALA A 80 2.78 1.51 -9.30
CA ALA A 80 3.93 1.13 -8.48
C ALA A 80 3.68 1.42 -6.98
N ALA A 81 3.08 2.57 -6.66
CA ALA A 81 2.71 2.91 -5.29
C ALA A 81 1.67 1.96 -4.71
N LEU A 82 0.67 1.58 -5.51
CA LEU A 82 -0.36 0.63 -5.10
C LEU A 82 0.21 -0.77 -4.87
N ILE A 83 1.07 -1.26 -5.78
CA ILE A 83 1.76 -2.54 -5.63
C ILE A 83 2.65 -2.54 -4.39
N GLY A 84 3.45 -1.48 -4.18
CA GLY A 84 4.31 -1.35 -3.01
C GLY A 84 3.54 -1.22 -1.69
N ALA A 85 2.40 -0.53 -1.69
CA ALA A 85 1.55 -0.44 -0.51
C ALA A 85 0.91 -1.79 -0.19
N LEU A 86 0.41 -2.52 -1.19
CA LEU A 86 -0.16 -3.85 -1.01
C LEU A 86 0.88 -4.87 -0.53
N SER A 87 2.11 -4.82 -1.07
CA SER A 87 3.17 -5.77 -0.68
C SER A 87 3.58 -5.62 0.79
N VAL A 88 3.39 -4.45 1.40
CA VAL A 88 3.62 -4.21 2.83
C VAL A 88 2.37 -4.51 3.65
N SER A 89 1.21 -4.05 3.20
CA SER A 89 -0.03 -4.11 3.99
C SER A 89 -0.60 -5.52 4.11
N VAL A 90 -0.50 -6.33 3.05
CA VAL A 90 -1.05 -7.69 3.03
C VAL A 90 -0.32 -8.61 4.02
N PRO A 91 1.02 -8.67 4.06
CA PRO A 91 1.72 -9.47 5.07
C PRO A 91 1.40 -9.03 6.50
N ILE A 92 1.38 -7.72 6.76
CA ILE A 92 1.05 -7.18 8.09
C ILE A 92 -0.35 -7.63 8.50
N PHE A 93 -1.32 -7.52 7.59
CA PHE A 93 -2.69 -7.96 7.84
C PHE A 93 -2.74 -9.43 8.27
N PHE A 94 -2.11 -10.33 7.52
CA PHE A 94 -2.07 -11.76 7.86
C PHE A 94 -1.36 -12.03 9.19
N GLN A 95 -0.25 -11.35 9.45
CA GLN A 95 0.49 -11.50 10.70
C GLN A 95 -0.37 -11.11 11.91
N GLY A 96 -1.05 -9.96 11.85
CA GLY A 96 -1.89 -9.54 12.98
C GLY A 96 -3.14 -10.39 13.15
N VAL A 97 -3.74 -10.90 12.06
CA VAL A 97 -4.84 -11.87 12.15
C VAL A 97 -4.39 -13.13 12.90
N LEU A 98 -3.21 -13.66 12.57
CA LEU A 98 -2.64 -14.82 13.26
C LEU A 98 -2.35 -14.53 14.73
N VAL A 99 -1.81 -13.36 15.05
CA VAL A 99 -1.52 -12.96 16.44
C VAL A 99 -2.81 -12.83 17.25
N ILE A 100 -3.84 -12.18 16.72
CA ILE A 100 -5.15 -12.04 17.39
C ILE A 100 -5.78 -13.41 17.60
N PHE A 101 -5.73 -14.26 16.57
CA PHE A 101 -6.24 -15.62 16.66
C PHE A 101 -5.54 -16.41 17.77
N LEU A 102 -4.20 -16.48 17.76
CA LEU A 102 -3.43 -17.20 18.77
C LEU A 102 -3.66 -16.63 20.17
N TRP A 103 -3.74 -15.30 20.30
CA TRP A 103 -4.01 -14.65 21.57
C TRP A 103 -5.35 -15.10 22.17
N ASN A 104 -6.40 -15.13 21.36
CA ASN A 104 -7.73 -15.57 21.80
C ASN A 104 -7.76 -17.07 22.15
N GLN A 105 -6.98 -17.92 21.48
CA GLN A 105 -6.91 -19.36 21.83
C GLN A 105 -6.16 -19.63 23.16
N ILE A 106 -5.25 -18.75 23.57
CA ILE A 106 -4.41 -18.94 24.76
C ILE A 106 -5.00 -18.25 25.99
N PHE A 107 -5.61 -17.08 25.82
CA PHE A 107 -6.02 -16.20 26.91
C PHE A 107 -7.53 -15.90 26.96
N GLY A 108 -8.29 -16.27 25.91
CA GLY A 108 -9.75 -16.21 25.88
C GLY A 108 -10.37 -17.50 26.40
#